data_AF-A0A3L6ZKY0-F1
#
_entry.id   AF-A0A3L6ZKY0-F1
#
_cell.length_a   1.000
_cell.length_b   1.000
_cell.length_c   1.000
_cell.angle_alpha   90.00
_cell.angle_beta   90.00
_cell.angle_gamma   90.00
#
_symmetry.space_group_name_H-M   'P 1'
#
loop_
_entity.id
_entity.type
_entity.pdbx_description
1 polymer ?
#
loop_
_entity_poly.entity_id
_entity_poly.type
_entity_poly.pdbx_seq_one_letter_code
_entity_poly.pdbx_strand_id
1 'polypeptide(L)'
;MKKLLAAAATFMLLAPMLGLLSIGLLVNPAVLNQGNCIASGVILGPIPDSLQVTMKDGYTFTLNKQQLTHAGTIITVGANTPGVGRDGILIALMAALTESTLRQLANTGTYPESGSYPNDGNGSDHDSLGLFQMRPQSGWGTVAELMDTTYQARAFYGGPDGPNYPSPRGLLDIPGWQQMDKGEAAQAVEVSAYPDRYQNYEPVARTILDTLTRNNSGGSGVPGDTNIPETSRLVFPLPTGSYVHTSSFGPRIDPITGEARLHSGTDWAAPDGTPIFALADGLVTYAGMVDGYSGQITIEHTIGGEKVATKYIHMWAHGIHVTTGDRVTAGQHIGDVGSSGHSTGPHLHFQVHPGGANAPAVDAEPWLAERGVEGIDAPVGGGPGCTS
;
A
#
# COMPACT_ATOMS: atom_id res chain seq x y z
N MET A 1 -60.23 15.22 -47.46
CA MET A 1 -59.81 13.79 -47.31
C MET A 1 -58.65 13.52 -48.27
N LYS A 2 -57.55 12.91 -47.81
CA LYS A 2 -56.24 12.69 -48.48
C LYS A 2 -55.06 13.67 -48.24
N LYS A 3 -55.16 14.67 -47.36
CA LYS A 3 -53.95 15.41 -46.86
C LYS A 3 -53.83 15.51 -45.32
N LEU A 4 -54.67 14.80 -44.57
CA LEU A 4 -54.70 14.80 -43.10
C LEU A 4 -54.38 13.44 -42.47
N LEU A 5 -53.96 12.46 -43.28
CA LEU A 5 -53.64 11.09 -42.84
C LEU A 5 -52.14 10.76 -42.86
N ALA A 6 -51.28 11.69 -43.30
CA ALA A 6 -49.82 11.51 -43.27
C ALA A 6 -49.13 12.21 -42.08
N ALA A 7 -49.81 13.11 -41.37
CA ALA A 7 -49.23 13.80 -40.20
C ALA A 7 -49.55 13.11 -38.86
N ALA A 8 -50.51 12.17 -38.84
CA ALA A 8 -50.89 11.43 -37.62
C ALA A 8 -50.14 10.10 -37.45
N ALA A 9 -49.42 9.63 -38.47
CA ALA A 9 -48.63 8.40 -38.41
C ALA A 9 -47.15 8.62 -38.06
N THR A 10 -46.65 9.86 -38.08
CA THR A 10 -45.24 10.17 -37.75
C THR A 10 -45.06 10.62 -36.30
N PHE A 11 -46.15 10.92 -35.56
CA PHE A 11 -46.08 11.35 -34.16
C PHE A 11 -46.33 10.23 -33.14
N MET A 12 -46.59 8.99 -33.60
CA MET A 12 -46.92 7.84 -32.76
C MET A 12 -45.79 6.80 -32.67
N LEU A 13 -44.58 7.15 -33.09
CA LEU A 13 -43.38 6.28 -33.06
C LEU A 13 -42.15 6.92 -32.39
N LEU A 14 -42.30 8.07 -31.72
CA LEU A 14 -41.24 8.77 -30.98
C LEU A 14 -41.64 9.13 -29.53
N ALA A 15 -42.75 8.58 -29.03
CA ALA A 15 -43.34 8.94 -27.74
C ALA A 15 -43.01 7.99 -26.56
N PRO A 16 -41.81 7.37 -26.51
CA PRO A 16 -41.26 7.02 -25.19
C PRO A 16 -39.77 7.38 -25.02
N MET A 17 -39.33 8.57 -25.46
CA MET A 17 -37.95 9.05 -25.19
C MET A 17 -37.84 10.50 -24.70
N LEU A 18 -38.91 11.07 -24.14
CA LEU A 18 -38.86 12.38 -23.47
C LEU A 18 -39.78 12.36 -22.25
N GLY A 19 -39.28 11.81 -21.15
CA GLY A 19 -40.05 11.67 -19.92
C GLY A 19 -39.26 11.11 -18.76
N LEU A 20 -38.05 11.65 -18.51
CA LEU A 20 -37.30 11.52 -17.25
C LEU A 20 -36.22 12.61 -17.22
N LEU A 21 -36.65 13.86 -17.00
CA LEU A 21 -35.76 15.00 -16.75
C LEU A 21 -36.52 16.01 -15.91
N SER A 22 -36.52 15.78 -14.59
CA SER A 22 -36.62 16.80 -13.53
C SER A 22 -37.06 16.14 -12.21
N ILE A 23 -36.11 15.70 -11.39
CA ILE A 23 -36.29 15.62 -9.94
C ILE A 23 -35.24 16.55 -9.33
N GLY A 24 -35.73 17.49 -8.52
CA GLY A 24 -34.99 18.68 -8.09
C GLY A 24 -33.73 18.37 -7.30
N LEU A 25 -32.67 19.10 -7.63
CA LEU A 25 -31.59 19.40 -6.71
C LEU A 25 -32.19 20.13 -5.50
N LEU A 26 -32.46 19.38 -4.43
CA LEU A 26 -32.51 19.93 -3.08
C LEU A 26 -31.06 20.09 -2.63
N VAL A 27 -30.59 21.33 -2.70
CA VAL A 27 -29.31 21.76 -2.12
C VAL A 27 -29.41 21.60 -0.61
N ASN A 28 -28.83 20.54 -0.07
CA ASN A 28 -28.58 20.40 1.36
C ASN A 28 -27.28 21.15 1.70
N PRO A 29 -27.30 22.24 2.47
CA PRO A 29 -26.09 23.00 2.83
C PRO A 29 -25.32 22.30 3.97
N ALA A 30 -25.06 21.00 3.83
CA ALA A 30 -24.23 20.22 4.73
C ALA A 30 -23.07 19.51 4.02
N VAL A 31 -22.88 19.75 2.71
CA VAL A 31 -21.68 19.31 1.97
C VAL A 31 -20.62 20.41 2.01
N LEU A 32 -20.21 20.77 3.22
CA LEU A 32 -18.99 21.52 3.51
C LEU A 32 -18.40 21.02 4.83
N ASN A 33 -18.17 19.70 4.96
CA ASN A 33 -17.19 19.18 5.93
C ASN A 33 -16.85 17.70 5.72
N GLN A 34 -16.57 17.27 4.49
CA GLN A 34 -15.67 16.13 4.34
C GLN A 34 -14.26 16.69 4.41
N GLY A 35 -13.75 16.75 5.64
CA GLY A 35 -12.32 16.82 5.87
C GLY A 35 -11.69 15.62 5.18
N ASN A 36 -11.17 15.87 3.98
CA ASN A 36 -10.19 15.00 3.37
C ASN A 36 -9.05 14.83 4.38
N CYS A 37 -9.02 13.70 5.08
CA CYS A 37 -7.78 13.22 5.67
C CYS A 37 -6.92 12.70 4.51
N ILE A 38 -6.27 13.62 3.78
CA ILE A 38 -5.20 13.28 2.85
C ILE A 38 -3.99 12.92 3.71
N ALA A 39 -3.78 11.63 3.97
CA ALA A 39 -2.49 11.17 4.45
C ALA A 39 -1.52 11.04 3.26
N SER A 40 -1.16 12.16 2.63
CA SER A 40 0.03 12.25 1.78
C SER A 40 1.17 12.76 2.65
N GLY A 41 1.72 11.86 3.47
CA GLY A 41 2.71 12.17 4.51
C GLY A 41 4.14 11.72 4.19
N VAL A 42 4.46 11.42 2.92
CA VAL A 42 5.81 10.96 2.55
C VAL A 42 6.73 12.18 2.37
N ILE A 43 7.44 12.55 3.43
CA ILE A 43 8.43 13.64 3.39
C ILE A 43 9.82 13.06 3.09
N LEU A 44 10.42 13.50 1.99
CA LEU A 44 11.77 13.07 1.59
C LEU A 44 12.84 13.59 2.56
N GLY A 45 13.62 12.69 3.15
CA GLY A 45 14.79 13.01 3.97
C GLY A 45 16.07 13.15 3.14
N PRO A 46 17.22 13.42 3.78
CA PRO A 46 18.51 13.52 3.09
C PRO A 46 18.84 12.24 2.30
N ILE A 47 19.27 12.46 1.06
CA ILE A 47 19.68 11.42 0.12
C ILE A 47 21.13 11.02 0.41
N PRO A 48 21.40 9.74 0.77
CA PRO A 48 22.75 9.30 1.10
C PRO A 48 23.64 9.23 -0.15
N ASP A 49 24.96 9.21 0.05
CA ASP A 49 25.92 9.16 -1.06
C ASP A 49 25.90 7.80 -1.79
N SER A 50 25.53 6.74 -1.07
CA SER A 50 25.31 5.41 -1.63
C SER A 50 24.36 4.58 -0.76
N LEU A 51 23.78 3.53 -1.34
CA LEU A 51 22.92 2.58 -0.65
C LEU A 51 23.16 1.17 -1.21
N GLN A 52 23.62 0.25 -0.36
CA GLN A 52 23.69 -1.16 -0.70
C GLN A 52 22.29 -1.78 -0.60
N VAL A 53 21.89 -2.52 -1.63
CA VAL A 53 20.56 -3.10 -1.77
C VAL A 53 20.66 -4.54 -2.26
N THR A 54 19.67 -5.36 -1.89
CA THR A 54 19.63 -6.78 -2.23
C THR A 54 18.32 -7.10 -2.93
N MET A 55 18.39 -7.75 -4.09
CA MET A 55 17.26 -8.24 -4.86
C MET A 55 16.65 -9.50 -4.23
N LYS A 56 15.45 -9.88 -4.68
CA LYS A 56 14.74 -11.07 -4.21
C LYS A 56 15.53 -12.37 -4.41
N ASP A 57 16.37 -12.45 -5.44
CA ASP A 57 17.21 -13.61 -5.74
C ASP A 57 18.53 -13.66 -4.92
N GLY A 58 18.74 -12.67 -4.04
CA GLY A 58 19.93 -12.54 -3.19
C GLY A 58 21.08 -11.76 -3.83
N TYR A 59 20.97 -11.33 -5.10
CA TYR A 59 22.00 -10.50 -5.72
C TYR A 59 22.05 -9.12 -5.04
N THR A 60 23.26 -8.70 -4.65
CA THR A 60 23.48 -7.44 -3.93
C THR A 60 24.32 -6.48 -4.78
N PHE A 61 23.90 -5.22 -4.82
CA PHE A 61 24.59 -4.15 -5.54
C PHE A 61 24.44 -2.81 -4.80
N THR A 62 25.16 -1.79 -5.26
CA THR A 62 25.16 -0.46 -4.62
C THR A 62 24.60 0.58 -5.57
N LEU A 63 23.59 1.32 -5.12
CA LEU A 63 23.09 2.52 -5.77
C LEU A 63 23.92 3.73 -5.34
N ASN A 64 24.23 4.61 -6.29
CA ASN A 64 24.94 5.85 -6.01
C ASN A 64 23.96 7.02 -5.72
N LYS A 65 24.50 8.15 -5.27
CA LYS A 65 23.72 9.36 -4.95
C LYS A 65 22.82 9.85 -6.09
N GLN A 66 23.28 9.75 -7.34
CA GLN A 66 22.54 10.21 -8.51
C GLN A 66 21.28 9.35 -8.74
N GLN A 67 21.44 8.02 -8.71
CA GLN A 67 20.32 7.07 -8.78
C GLN A 67 19.32 7.27 -7.64
N LEU A 68 19.81 7.53 -6.42
CA LEU A 68 18.96 7.82 -5.26
C LEU A 68 18.28 9.19 -5.36
N THR A 69 18.86 10.15 -6.06
CA THR A 69 18.23 11.44 -6.38
C THR A 69 17.08 11.27 -7.36
N HIS A 70 17.23 10.39 -8.36
CA HIS A 70 16.15 10.01 -9.26
C HIS A 70 15.03 9.28 -8.53
N ALA A 71 15.37 8.34 -7.63
CA ALA A 71 14.37 7.72 -6.75
C ALA A 71 13.64 8.75 -5.86
N GLY A 72 14.36 9.72 -5.28
CA GLY A 72 13.75 10.82 -4.52
C GLY A 72 12.76 11.65 -5.33
N THR A 73 13.03 11.83 -6.63
CA THR A 73 12.10 12.49 -7.56
C THR A 73 10.83 11.67 -7.75
N ILE A 74 10.95 10.36 -8.01
CA ILE A 74 9.80 9.44 -8.14
C ILE A 74 8.94 9.49 -6.87
N ILE A 75 9.57 9.36 -5.69
CA ILE A 75 8.88 9.41 -4.38
C ILE A 75 8.15 10.74 -4.20
N THR A 76 8.82 11.86 -4.50
CA THR A 76 8.24 13.20 -4.33
C THR A 76 7.05 13.41 -5.25
N VAL A 77 7.14 13.00 -6.52
CA VAL A 77 6.02 13.12 -7.46
C VAL A 77 4.85 12.25 -7.02
N GLY A 78 5.10 10.98 -6.67
CA GLY A 78 4.05 10.06 -6.24
C GLY A 78 3.38 10.51 -4.94
N ALA A 79 4.14 11.01 -3.98
CA ALA A 79 3.61 11.56 -2.72
C ALA A 79 2.65 12.74 -2.94
N ASN A 80 2.92 13.55 -3.97
CA ASN A 80 2.13 14.72 -4.34
C ASN A 80 1.04 14.42 -5.38
N THR A 81 0.88 13.17 -5.81
CA THR A 81 -0.13 12.77 -6.81
C THR A 81 -1.27 12.02 -6.11
N PRO A 82 -2.50 12.58 -6.05
CA PRO A 82 -3.64 11.92 -5.44
C PRO A 82 -3.89 10.53 -6.05
N GLY A 83 -4.18 9.55 -5.19
CA GLY A 83 -4.48 8.18 -5.61
C GLY A 83 -3.27 7.27 -5.80
N VAL A 84 -2.03 7.79 -5.87
CA VAL A 84 -0.82 6.95 -6.03
C VAL A 84 -0.48 6.20 -4.74
N GLY A 85 -0.41 6.90 -3.61
CA GLY A 85 -0.08 6.32 -2.32
C GLY A 85 1.29 5.61 -2.26
N ARG A 86 1.54 4.88 -1.18
CA ARG A 86 2.82 4.17 -0.95
C ARG A 86 3.05 3.04 -1.96
N ASP A 87 2.00 2.29 -2.28
CA ASP A 87 2.10 1.17 -3.24
C ASP A 87 2.39 1.64 -4.65
N GLY A 88 1.78 2.72 -5.12
CA GLY A 88 2.09 3.30 -6.42
C GLY A 88 3.54 3.80 -6.51
N ILE A 89 4.08 4.38 -5.43
CA ILE A 89 5.50 4.76 -5.35
C ILE A 89 6.41 3.53 -5.45
N LEU A 90 6.10 2.44 -4.74
CA LEU A 90 6.86 1.19 -4.85
C LEU A 90 6.84 0.63 -6.27
N ILE A 91 5.68 0.62 -6.92
CA ILE A 91 5.51 0.16 -8.31
C ILE A 91 6.39 0.98 -9.27
N ALA A 92 6.39 2.31 -9.13
CA ALA A 92 7.22 3.18 -9.95
C ALA A 92 8.72 2.98 -9.71
N LEU A 93 9.14 2.80 -8.46
CA LEU A 93 10.53 2.47 -8.14
C LEU A 93 10.95 1.12 -8.74
N MET A 94 10.09 0.10 -8.65
CA MET A 94 10.33 -1.21 -9.25
C MET A 94 10.46 -1.12 -10.78
N ALA A 95 9.60 -0.33 -11.43
CA ALA A 95 9.68 -0.09 -12.87
C ALA A 95 11.02 0.58 -13.25
N ALA A 96 11.34 1.74 -12.68
CA ALA A 96 12.58 2.44 -13.00
C ALA A 96 13.86 1.64 -12.65
N LEU A 97 13.83 0.81 -11.61
CA LEU A 97 14.91 -0.11 -11.29
C LEU A 97 15.08 -1.19 -12.37
N THR A 98 13.98 -1.74 -12.87
CA THR A 98 13.97 -2.77 -13.91
C THR A 98 14.44 -2.22 -15.26
N GLU A 99 13.94 -1.03 -15.63
CA GLU A 99 14.17 -0.43 -16.94
C GLU A 99 15.57 0.18 -17.08
N SER A 100 16.07 0.84 -16.05
CA SER A 100 17.34 1.59 -16.14
C SER A 100 18.25 1.43 -14.93
N THR A 101 17.83 0.67 -13.91
CA THR A 101 18.48 0.70 -12.58
C THR A 101 18.50 2.14 -12.03
N LEU A 102 17.39 2.87 -12.16
CA LEU A 102 17.23 4.27 -11.76
C LEU A 102 18.21 5.24 -12.44
N ARG A 103 18.61 4.96 -13.68
CA ARG A 103 19.53 5.82 -14.43
C ARG A 103 18.77 6.64 -15.46
N GLN A 104 19.06 7.94 -15.53
CA GLN A 104 18.50 8.80 -16.58
C GLN A 104 19.26 8.60 -17.89
N LEU A 105 18.86 7.64 -18.72
CA LEU A 105 19.60 7.26 -19.93
C LEU A 105 19.20 8.12 -21.15
N ALA A 106 20.18 8.75 -21.79
CA ALA A 106 20.03 9.35 -23.12
C ALA A 106 20.05 8.26 -24.22
N ASN A 107 19.73 8.62 -25.46
CA ASN A 107 19.85 7.75 -26.62
C ASN A 107 20.38 8.56 -27.81
N THR A 108 21.67 8.88 -27.78
CA THR A 108 22.33 9.74 -28.78
C THR A 108 22.45 9.09 -30.16
N GLY A 109 22.25 7.78 -30.26
CA GLY A 109 22.19 7.07 -31.53
C GLY A 109 20.93 7.42 -32.33
N THR A 110 19.78 7.48 -31.65
CA THR A 110 18.49 7.82 -32.27
C THR A 110 18.15 9.30 -32.15
N TYR A 111 18.41 9.89 -30.98
CA TYR A 111 18.16 11.29 -30.64
C TYR A 111 19.46 11.96 -30.18
N PRO A 112 20.34 12.41 -31.09
CA PRO A 112 21.61 13.04 -30.73
C PRO A 112 21.47 14.19 -29.72
N GLU A 113 20.37 14.94 -29.77
CA GLU A 113 20.06 16.02 -28.84
C GLU A 113 19.85 15.56 -27.40
N SER A 114 19.43 14.30 -27.16
CA SER A 114 19.22 13.75 -25.82
C SER A 114 20.49 13.80 -24.96
N GLY A 115 21.68 13.69 -25.57
CA GLY A 115 22.96 13.78 -24.89
C GLY A 115 23.31 15.17 -24.35
N SER A 116 22.57 16.21 -24.76
CA SER A 116 22.74 17.57 -24.27
C SER A 116 21.94 17.86 -23.00
N TYR A 117 21.03 16.98 -22.60
CA TYR A 117 20.27 17.07 -21.35
C TYR A 117 20.99 16.34 -20.21
N PRO A 118 20.71 16.66 -18.93
CA PRO A 118 21.25 15.89 -17.80
C PRO A 118 20.94 14.40 -17.94
N ASN A 119 21.99 13.57 -17.89
CA ASN A 119 21.87 12.12 -18.09
C ASN A 119 22.97 11.37 -17.34
N ASP A 120 22.75 10.07 -17.16
CA ASP A 120 23.62 9.14 -16.44
C ASP A 120 24.38 8.21 -17.41
N GLY A 121 24.38 8.57 -18.69
CA GLY A 121 24.95 7.79 -19.78
C GLY A 121 23.95 7.54 -20.91
N ASN A 122 24.38 6.71 -21.85
CA ASN A 122 23.67 6.43 -23.08
C ASN A 122 23.11 5.00 -23.05
N GLY A 123 21.79 4.87 -23.23
CA GLY A 123 21.12 3.62 -23.54
C GLY A 123 21.21 3.31 -25.03
N SER A 124 20.94 2.05 -25.37
CA SER A 124 20.94 1.57 -26.75
C SER A 124 19.70 0.73 -27.09
N ASP A 125 18.75 0.61 -26.16
CA ASP A 125 17.54 -0.15 -26.39
C ASP A 125 16.54 0.69 -27.19
N HIS A 126 16.33 0.31 -28.45
CA HIS A 126 15.48 1.00 -29.41
C HIS A 126 15.71 2.53 -29.43
N ASP A 127 14.62 3.30 -29.29
CA ASP A 127 14.58 4.76 -29.14
C ASP A 127 14.13 5.18 -27.73
N SER A 128 14.34 4.32 -26.72
CA SER A 128 13.93 4.59 -25.34
C SER A 128 14.81 5.64 -24.66
N LEU A 129 14.21 6.40 -23.76
CA LEU A 129 14.84 7.47 -22.98
C LEU A 129 14.46 7.38 -21.50
N GLY A 130 15.38 7.81 -20.66
CA GLY A 130 15.17 8.15 -19.26
C GLY A 130 15.02 6.98 -18.28
N LEU A 131 14.43 7.25 -17.11
CA LEU A 131 14.32 6.32 -15.98
C LEU A 131 13.48 5.08 -16.29
N PHE A 132 12.39 5.30 -17.02
CA PHE A 132 11.39 4.28 -17.35
C PHE A 132 11.54 3.76 -18.79
N GLN A 133 12.61 4.15 -19.50
CA GLN A 133 12.84 3.73 -20.89
C GLN A 133 11.63 4.02 -21.82
N MET A 134 10.98 5.17 -21.61
CA MET A 134 9.84 5.63 -22.39
C MET A 134 10.24 6.07 -23.80
N ARG A 135 9.32 5.96 -24.76
CA ARG A 135 9.61 6.16 -26.19
C ARG A 135 8.81 7.33 -26.77
N PRO A 136 9.45 8.34 -27.40
CA PRO A 136 8.74 9.41 -28.09
C PRO A 136 7.81 8.90 -29.19
N GLN A 137 8.25 7.90 -29.96
CA GLN A 137 7.44 7.33 -31.04
C GLN A 137 6.17 6.60 -30.54
N SER A 138 6.17 6.17 -29.28
CA SER A 138 5.00 5.56 -28.65
C SER A 138 4.06 6.59 -28.01
N GLY A 139 4.36 7.89 -28.10
CA GLY A 139 3.51 8.97 -27.61
C GLY A 139 3.73 9.38 -26.15
N TRP A 140 4.75 8.85 -25.47
CA TRP A 140 5.02 9.16 -24.05
C TRP A 140 5.44 10.62 -23.81
N GLY A 141 5.96 11.31 -24.82
CA GLY A 141 6.41 12.69 -24.74
C GLY A 141 7.50 13.01 -25.77
N THR A 142 7.91 14.27 -25.86
CA THR A 142 9.06 14.70 -26.65
C THR A 142 10.38 14.25 -26.01
N VAL A 143 11.49 14.29 -26.76
CA VAL A 143 12.83 14.00 -26.23
C VAL A 143 13.16 14.89 -25.02
N ALA A 144 12.82 16.18 -25.08
CA ALA A 144 13.06 17.12 -24.00
C ALA A 144 12.29 16.74 -22.72
N GLU A 145 11.03 16.33 -22.88
CA GLU A 145 10.18 15.89 -21.78
C GLU A 145 10.64 14.56 -21.19
N LEU A 146 11.03 13.59 -22.01
CA LEU A 146 11.53 12.30 -21.53
C LEU A 146 12.94 12.40 -20.92
N MET A 147 13.69 13.47 -21.22
CA MET A 147 14.92 13.79 -20.51
C MET A 147 14.70 14.56 -19.20
N ASP A 148 13.45 14.80 -18.79
CA ASP A 148 13.07 15.32 -17.47
C ASP A 148 12.52 14.19 -16.58
N THR A 149 13.15 13.98 -15.42
CA THR A 149 12.77 12.90 -14.49
C THR A 149 11.44 13.15 -13.78
N THR A 150 11.06 14.41 -13.59
CA THR A 150 9.77 14.80 -13.01
C THR A 150 8.65 14.55 -14.02
N TYR A 151 8.85 14.93 -15.29
CA TYR A 151 7.90 14.64 -16.35
C TYR A 151 7.65 13.13 -16.46
N GLN A 152 8.71 12.33 -16.53
CA GLN A 152 8.59 10.87 -16.63
C GLN A 152 7.86 10.25 -15.45
N ALA A 153 8.16 10.65 -14.21
CA ALA A 153 7.45 10.16 -13.04
C ALA A 153 5.95 10.51 -13.10
N ARG A 154 5.61 11.74 -13.52
CA ARG A 154 4.20 12.13 -13.72
C ARG A 154 3.54 11.32 -14.84
N ALA A 155 4.25 11.06 -15.93
CA ALA A 155 3.75 10.27 -17.04
C ALA A 155 3.50 8.80 -16.62
N PHE A 156 4.44 8.22 -15.85
CA PHE A 156 4.30 6.87 -15.31
C PHE A 156 3.06 6.73 -14.42
N TYR A 157 2.82 7.68 -13.51
CA TYR A 157 1.61 7.67 -12.69
C TYR A 157 0.34 7.92 -13.52
N GLY A 158 0.42 8.79 -14.54
CA GLY A 158 -0.68 9.07 -15.47
C GLY A 158 -1.93 9.60 -14.78
N GLY A 159 -3.09 9.14 -15.23
CA GLY A 159 -4.39 9.64 -14.79
C GLY A 159 -4.88 10.84 -15.61
N PRO A 160 -6.09 11.35 -15.31
CA PRO A 160 -6.70 12.48 -16.05
C PRO A 160 -5.86 13.76 -16.10
N ASP A 161 -5.02 13.98 -15.09
CA ASP A 161 -4.12 15.14 -14.97
C ASP A 161 -2.66 14.83 -15.37
N GLY A 162 -2.41 13.60 -15.85
CA GLY A 162 -1.12 13.14 -16.33
C GLY A 162 -0.74 13.81 -17.65
N PRO A 163 0.55 14.10 -17.90
CA PRO A 163 0.99 14.77 -19.12
C PRO A 163 0.79 13.95 -20.40
N ASN A 164 0.64 12.64 -20.25
CA ASN A 164 0.40 11.64 -21.30
C ASN A 164 -1.09 11.32 -21.51
N TYR A 165 -2.02 12.02 -20.84
CA TYR A 165 -3.45 11.77 -21.01
C TYR A 165 -3.91 12.05 -22.46
N PRO A 166 -4.79 11.20 -23.05
CA PRO A 166 -5.34 9.95 -22.52
C PRO A 166 -4.51 8.70 -22.87
N SER A 167 -3.42 8.86 -23.62
CA SER A 167 -2.60 7.75 -24.09
C SER A 167 -1.17 8.22 -24.41
N PRO A 168 -0.11 7.47 -24.05
CA PRO A 168 -0.12 6.18 -23.33
C PRO A 168 -0.70 6.26 -21.92
N ARG A 169 -1.27 5.16 -21.43
CA ARG A 169 -1.87 5.11 -20.08
C ARG A 169 -0.79 5.03 -19.01
N GLY A 170 -0.95 5.73 -17.89
CA GLY A 170 -0.12 5.52 -16.70
C GLY A 170 -0.79 4.58 -15.69
N LEU A 171 -0.20 4.46 -14.51
CA LEU A 171 -0.66 3.57 -13.43
C LEU A 171 -2.12 3.84 -13.03
N LEU A 172 -2.48 5.12 -12.84
CA LEU A 172 -3.81 5.53 -12.39
C LEU A 172 -4.91 5.31 -13.44
N ASP A 173 -4.53 5.09 -14.70
CA ASP A 173 -5.46 4.78 -15.80
C ASP A 173 -5.78 3.27 -15.88
N ILE A 174 -5.13 2.43 -15.06
CA ILE A 174 -5.30 0.98 -15.04
C ILE A 174 -6.37 0.60 -14.01
N PRO A 175 -7.55 0.07 -14.42
CA PRO A 175 -8.59 -0.31 -13.46
C PRO A 175 -8.11 -1.41 -12.51
N GLY A 176 -8.29 -1.19 -11.20
CA GLY A 176 -7.99 -2.18 -10.16
C GLY A 176 -6.50 -2.41 -9.91
N TRP A 177 -5.61 -1.51 -10.34
CA TRP A 177 -4.17 -1.66 -10.14
C TRP A 177 -3.78 -1.82 -8.67
N GLN A 178 -4.55 -1.26 -7.73
CA GLN A 178 -4.30 -1.40 -6.29
C GLN A 178 -4.48 -2.84 -5.79
N GLN A 179 -5.24 -3.67 -6.52
CA GLN A 179 -5.43 -5.09 -6.19
C GLN A 179 -4.49 -6.02 -6.97
N MET A 180 -3.72 -5.49 -7.92
CA MET A 180 -2.76 -6.27 -8.72
C MET A 180 -1.51 -6.57 -7.90
N ASP A 181 -0.80 -7.63 -8.30
CA ASP A 181 0.60 -7.77 -7.88
C ASP A 181 1.40 -6.54 -8.32
N LYS A 182 2.35 -6.08 -7.50
CA LYS A 182 3.10 -4.84 -7.80
C LYS A 182 3.92 -4.96 -9.09
N GLY A 183 4.45 -6.15 -9.39
CA GLY A 183 5.14 -6.41 -10.64
C GLY A 183 4.18 -6.41 -11.83
N GLU A 184 2.98 -6.98 -11.67
CA GLU A 184 1.92 -6.96 -12.67
C GLU A 184 1.46 -5.53 -12.98
N ALA A 185 1.26 -4.69 -11.95
CA ALA A 185 0.89 -3.29 -12.13
C ALA A 185 2.00 -2.50 -12.87
N ALA A 186 3.27 -2.70 -12.51
CA ALA A 186 4.40 -2.09 -13.21
C ALA A 186 4.45 -2.50 -14.69
N GLN A 187 4.31 -3.80 -14.96
CA GLN A 187 4.28 -4.32 -16.31
C GLN A 187 3.08 -3.79 -17.12
N ALA A 188 1.92 -3.60 -16.49
CA ALA A 188 0.73 -3.11 -17.17
C ALA A 188 0.86 -1.66 -17.67
N VAL A 189 1.73 -0.87 -17.02
CA VAL A 189 2.16 0.47 -17.45
C VAL A 189 3.19 0.37 -18.57
N GLU A 190 4.27 -0.40 -18.37
CA GLU A 190 5.40 -0.48 -19.31
C GLU A 190 5.12 -1.32 -20.56
N VAL A 191 4.09 -2.18 -20.52
CA VAL A 191 3.75 -3.13 -21.59
C VAL A 191 4.94 -4.03 -21.95
N SER A 192 5.65 -4.51 -20.92
CA SER A 192 6.83 -5.38 -21.07
C SER A 192 6.45 -6.85 -21.28
N ALA A 193 7.33 -7.61 -21.95
CA ALA A 193 7.15 -9.04 -22.24
C ALA A 193 7.59 -9.99 -21.11
N TYR A 194 8.11 -9.46 -19.99
CA TYR A 194 8.70 -10.26 -18.91
C TYR A 194 8.16 -9.88 -17.51
N PRO A 195 7.00 -10.43 -17.10
CA PRO A 195 6.34 -10.10 -15.83
C PRO A 195 7.21 -10.25 -14.60
N ASP A 196 7.96 -11.35 -14.54
CA ASP A 196 8.66 -11.79 -13.32
C ASP A 196 9.86 -10.89 -12.96
N ARG A 197 10.30 -10.00 -13.86
CA ARG A 197 11.49 -9.15 -13.64
C ARG A 197 11.24 -8.07 -12.60
N TYR A 198 10.03 -7.49 -12.58
CA TYR A 198 9.73 -6.38 -11.68
C TYR A 198 9.69 -6.84 -10.21
N GLN A 199 9.17 -8.04 -9.94
CA GLN A 199 9.10 -8.59 -8.58
C GLN A 199 10.47 -8.77 -7.93
N ASN A 200 11.53 -9.00 -8.71
CA ASN A 200 12.88 -9.15 -8.17
C ASN A 200 13.39 -7.87 -7.50
N TYR A 201 12.87 -6.71 -7.91
CA TYR A 201 13.26 -5.40 -7.39
C TYR A 201 12.38 -4.90 -6.25
N GLU A 202 11.32 -5.60 -5.85
CA GLU A 202 10.46 -5.14 -4.76
C GLU A 202 11.24 -4.89 -3.44
N PRO A 203 12.15 -5.79 -2.99
CA PRO A 203 12.92 -5.54 -1.78
C PRO A 203 13.85 -4.32 -1.90
N VAL A 204 14.37 -4.06 -3.11
CA VAL A 204 15.21 -2.90 -3.41
C VAL A 204 14.39 -1.62 -3.36
N ALA A 205 13.25 -1.57 -4.04
CA ALA A 205 12.33 -0.43 -4.05
C ALA A 205 11.88 -0.06 -2.63
N ARG A 206 11.56 -1.08 -1.82
CA ARG A 206 11.22 -0.91 -0.39
C ARG A 206 12.36 -0.31 0.41
N THR A 207 13.57 -0.84 0.24
CA THR A 207 14.78 -0.34 0.94
C THR A 207 15.05 1.12 0.59
N ILE A 208 14.90 1.51 -0.68
CA ILE A 208 15.07 2.89 -1.14
C ILE A 208 14.02 3.79 -0.51
N LEU A 209 12.74 3.44 -0.67
CA LEU A 209 11.63 4.24 -0.14
C LEU A 209 11.81 4.48 1.35
N ASP A 210 12.06 3.40 2.10
CA ASP A 210 12.31 3.46 3.52
C ASP A 210 13.51 4.34 3.90
N THR A 211 14.64 4.15 3.23
CA THR A 211 15.87 4.92 3.49
C THR A 211 15.64 6.41 3.26
N LEU A 212 14.97 6.74 2.16
CA LEU A 212 14.76 8.12 1.74
C LEU A 212 13.63 8.80 2.51
N THR A 213 12.76 8.06 3.21
CA THR A 213 11.65 8.66 3.99
C THR A 213 11.87 8.59 5.50
N ARG A 214 12.80 7.76 6.01
CA ARG A 214 13.14 7.69 7.45
C ARG A 214 13.89 8.92 7.97
N ASN A 215 14.71 9.58 7.14
CA ASN A 215 15.68 10.57 7.62
C ASN A 215 15.09 11.94 8.02
N ASN A 216 13.77 12.12 8.04
CA ASN A 216 13.10 13.31 8.61
C ASN A 216 12.60 13.13 10.06
N SER A 217 12.82 11.96 10.66
CA SER A 217 12.79 11.84 12.13
C SER A 217 14.19 12.21 12.64
N GLY A 218 14.44 13.49 12.90
CA GLY A 218 15.74 13.97 13.35
C GLY A 218 16.25 13.21 14.58
N GLY A 219 17.43 12.58 14.44
CA GLY A 219 18.11 11.88 15.53
C GLY A 219 19.17 10.93 15.02
N SER A 220 20.42 11.39 14.97
CA SER A 220 21.59 10.54 14.77
C SER A 220 21.70 9.49 15.88
N GLY A 221 21.86 8.22 15.50
CA GLY A 221 22.57 7.25 16.32
C GLY A 221 21.92 5.87 16.44
N VAL A 222 22.68 4.85 16.02
CA VAL A 222 22.67 3.47 16.55
C VAL A 222 21.39 2.65 16.25
N PRO A 223 21.49 1.37 15.83
CA PRO A 223 20.36 0.47 15.85
C PRO A 223 19.93 0.25 17.31
N GLY A 224 18.94 1.01 17.78
CA GLY A 224 18.49 0.96 19.17
C GLY A 224 17.50 2.02 19.64
N ASP A 225 17.42 3.20 19.02
CA ASP A 225 16.51 4.26 19.52
C ASP A 225 15.16 4.28 18.78
N THR A 226 14.20 3.61 19.40
CA THR A 226 12.80 3.45 18.98
C THR A 226 11.92 4.33 19.85
N ASN A 227 11.98 5.66 19.70
CA ASN A 227 10.98 6.52 20.34
C ASN A 227 9.63 6.34 19.63
N ILE A 228 8.91 5.31 20.06
CA ILE A 228 7.48 5.09 19.78
C ILE A 228 6.73 6.03 20.75
N PRO A 229 5.96 7.01 20.24
CA PRO A 229 5.19 7.90 21.10
C PRO A 229 4.24 7.12 22.00
N GLU A 230 3.99 7.65 23.20
CA GLU A 230 2.96 7.13 24.10
C GLU A 230 1.60 7.13 23.40
N THR A 231 0.89 6.00 23.45
CA THR A 231 -0.44 5.90 22.87
C THR A 231 -1.45 6.73 23.67
N SER A 232 -2.37 7.38 22.97
CA SER A 232 -3.42 8.17 23.62
C SER A 232 -4.66 7.35 24.00
N ARG A 233 -4.82 6.15 23.43
CA ARG A 233 -5.95 5.24 23.66
C ARG A 233 -5.58 3.79 23.37
N LEU A 234 -6.42 2.86 23.80
CA LEU A 234 -6.33 1.43 23.46
C LEU A 234 -7.65 0.96 22.86
N VAL A 235 -7.58 0.22 21.76
CA VAL A 235 -8.74 -0.26 20.99
C VAL A 235 -8.74 -1.77 20.90
N PHE A 236 -9.89 -2.40 21.07
CA PHE A 236 -9.98 -3.85 20.96
C PHE A 236 -9.65 -4.29 19.52
N PRO A 237 -8.78 -5.29 19.32
CA PRO A 237 -8.30 -5.68 17.98
C PRO A 237 -9.37 -6.18 16.99
N LEU A 238 -10.59 -6.47 17.44
CA LEU A 238 -11.69 -6.94 16.60
C LEU A 238 -12.93 -6.05 16.76
N PRO A 239 -13.76 -5.94 15.71
CA PRO A 239 -15.03 -5.24 15.81
C PRO A 239 -15.93 -5.77 16.93
N THR A 240 -16.65 -4.86 17.58
CA THR A 240 -17.62 -5.21 18.61
C THR A 240 -18.68 -6.15 18.04
N GLY A 241 -18.88 -7.31 18.67
CA GLY A 241 -19.88 -8.30 18.26
C GLY A 241 -19.47 -9.20 17.08
N SER A 242 -18.26 -9.07 16.53
CA SER A 242 -17.78 -9.93 15.43
C SER A 242 -17.07 -11.20 15.89
N TYR A 243 -16.89 -11.40 17.20
CA TYR A 243 -16.01 -12.43 17.74
C TYR A 243 -16.59 -13.17 18.94
N VAL A 244 -16.09 -14.39 19.14
CA VAL A 244 -16.38 -15.25 20.29
C VAL A 244 -15.05 -15.72 20.88
N HIS A 245 -14.89 -15.58 22.19
CA HIS A 245 -13.73 -16.17 22.88
C HIS A 245 -13.76 -17.69 22.79
N THR A 246 -12.67 -18.28 22.27
CA THR A 246 -12.58 -19.73 22.04
C THR A 246 -11.47 -20.41 22.84
N SER A 247 -10.35 -19.74 23.11
CA SER A 247 -9.26 -20.34 23.92
C SER A 247 -8.48 -19.27 24.68
N SER A 248 -8.34 -19.46 25.99
CA SER A 248 -7.56 -18.58 26.86
C SER A 248 -6.05 -18.85 26.74
N PHE A 249 -5.26 -17.91 27.22
CA PHE A 249 -3.82 -18.08 27.47
C PHE A 249 -3.55 -19.17 28.53
N GLY A 250 -2.42 -19.87 28.42
CA GLY A 250 -1.93 -20.78 29.46
C GLY A 250 -1.65 -22.21 29.01
N PRO A 251 -1.25 -23.11 29.93
CA PRO A 251 -0.94 -24.50 29.59
C PRO A 251 -2.18 -25.22 29.05
N ARG A 252 -2.09 -25.76 27.83
CA ARG A 252 -3.14 -26.59 27.24
C ARG A 252 -2.54 -27.82 26.56
N ILE A 253 -3.38 -28.82 26.31
CA ILE A 253 -3.07 -29.87 25.35
C ILE A 253 -3.31 -29.27 23.96
N ASP A 254 -2.27 -29.24 23.13
CA ASP A 254 -2.31 -28.73 21.77
C ASP A 254 -3.35 -29.52 20.96
N PRO A 255 -4.38 -28.86 20.39
CA PRO A 255 -5.48 -29.55 19.74
C PRO A 255 -5.08 -30.24 18.41
N ILE A 256 -3.91 -29.91 17.87
CA ILE A 256 -3.40 -30.47 16.61
C ILE A 256 -2.41 -31.60 16.91
N THR A 257 -1.48 -31.41 17.87
CA THR A 257 -0.43 -32.41 18.15
C THR A 257 -0.73 -33.33 19.33
N GLY A 258 -1.64 -32.95 20.23
CA GLY A 258 -1.97 -33.70 21.45
C GLY A 258 -0.95 -33.55 22.59
N GLU A 259 0.04 -32.66 22.45
CA GLU A 259 1.09 -32.44 23.45
C GLU A 259 0.76 -31.30 24.41
N ALA A 260 1.24 -31.36 25.66
CA ALA A 260 1.11 -30.23 26.59
C ALA A 260 2.03 -29.07 26.14
N ARG A 261 1.42 -27.94 25.74
CA ARG A 261 2.13 -26.74 25.30
C ARG A 261 1.52 -25.49 25.92
N LEU A 262 2.35 -24.49 26.19
CA LEU A 262 1.88 -23.17 26.57
C LEU A 262 1.19 -22.52 25.36
N HIS A 263 -0.09 -22.18 25.49
CA HIS A 263 -0.78 -21.29 24.58
C HIS A 263 -0.38 -19.85 24.89
N SER A 264 0.51 -19.28 24.09
CA SER A 264 1.12 -17.97 24.35
C SER A 264 0.27 -16.77 23.90
N GLY A 265 -1.03 -16.97 23.70
CA GLY A 265 -1.97 -15.90 23.39
C GLY A 265 -3.40 -16.26 23.74
N THR A 266 -4.32 -15.40 23.33
CA THR A 266 -5.77 -15.60 23.45
C THR A 266 -6.37 -15.72 22.06
N ASP A 267 -7.28 -16.68 21.88
CA ASP A 267 -7.96 -16.94 20.61
C ASP A 267 -9.38 -16.38 20.66
N TRP A 268 -9.68 -15.49 19.71
CA TRP A 268 -11.03 -15.02 19.42
C TRP A 268 -11.45 -15.47 18.03
N ALA A 269 -12.39 -16.42 17.96
CA ALA A 269 -12.97 -16.84 16.69
C ALA A 269 -13.82 -15.73 16.09
N ALA A 270 -13.61 -15.46 14.82
CA ALA A 270 -14.34 -14.47 14.03
C ALA A 270 -14.40 -14.95 12.57
N PRO A 271 -15.39 -14.54 11.77
CA PRO A 271 -15.45 -14.90 10.35
C PRO A 271 -14.16 -14.55 9.61
N ASP A 272 -13.77 -15.39 8.65
CA ASP A 272 -12.69 -15.09 7.71
C ASP A 272 -12.94 -13.74 7.00
N GLY A 273 -11.92 -12.90 6.89
CA GLY A 273 -12.03 -11.55 6.35
C GLY A 273 -12.47 -10.48 7.37
N THR A 274 -12.74 -10.83 8.64
CA THR A 274 -13.07 -9.84 9.67
C THR A 274 -11.88 -8.88 9.90
N PRO A 275 -12.08 -7.55 9.88
CA PRO A 275 -10.98 -6.59 10.11
C PRO A 275 -10.29 -6.80 11.47
N ILE A 276 -8.96 -6.70 11.45
CA ILE A 276 -8.08 -6.67 12.63
C ILE A 276 -7.52 -5.25 12.78
N PHE A 277 -7.65 -4.69 13.98
CA PHE A 277 -7.16 -3.35 14.31
C PHE A 277 -5.92 -3.36 15.18
N ALA A 278 -5.05 -2.37 14.98
CA ALA A 278 -3.95 -2.11 15.91
C ALA A 278 -4.49 -1.73 17.29
N LEU A 279 -4.02 -2.42 18.34
CA LEU A 279 -4.40 -2.15 19.73
C LEU A 279 -4.12 -0.70 20.13
N ALA A 280 -2.97 -0.17 19.72
CA ALA A 280 -2.42 1.10 20.18
C ALA A 280 -1.59 1.75 19.07
N ASP A 281 -1.27 3.03 19.24
CA ASP A 281 -0.26 3.69 18.42
C ASP A 281 1.06 2.91 18.49
N GLY A 282 1.77 2.75 17.38
CA GLY A 282 2.94 1.88 17.38
C GLY A 282 3.75 1.86 16.10
N LEU A 283 4.80 1.05 16.13
CA LEU A 283 5.68 0.75 15.01
C LEU A 283 5.57 -0.73 14.67
N VAL A 284 5.17 -1.05 13.44
CA VAL A 284 5.15 -2.42 12.93
C VAL A 284 6.60 -2.91 12.85
N THR A 285 6.97 -3.90 13.65
CA THR A 285 8.31 -4.51 13.66
C THR A 285 8.39 -5.79 12.87
N TYR A 286 7.25 -6.38 12.52
CA TYR A 286 7.13 -7.49 11.59
C TYR A 286 5.76 -7.49 10.93
N ALA A 287 5.71 -7.76 9.62
CA ALA A 287 4.48 -8.10 8.91
C ALA A 287 4.80 -9.06 7.78
N GLY A 288 4.23 -10.26 7.79
CA GLY A 288 4.49 -11.29 6.78
C GLY A 288 4.15 -12.71 7.22
N MET A 289 4.60 -13.69 6.44
CA MET A 289 4.40 -15.12 6.73
C MET A 289 5.58 -15.69 7.53
N VAL A 290 5.34 -16.02 8.80
CA VAL A 290 6.30 -16.72 9.67
C VAL A 290 6.40 -18.17 9.21
N ASP A 291 7.65 -18.65 9.12
CA ASP A 291 8.03 -19.96 8.61
C ASP A 291 7.45 -20.31 7.22
N GLY A 292 6.95 -19.30 6.48
CA GLY A 292 6.35 -19.44 5.16
C GLY A 292 4.87 -19.81 5.13
N TYR A 293 4.19 -19.99 6.27
CA TYR A 293 2.80 -20.47 6.27
C TYR A 293 1.87 -19.85 7.34
N SER A 294 2.38 -19.11 8.33
CA SER A 294 1.53 -18.44 9.34
C SER A 294 1.64 -16.92 9.22
N GLY A 295 0.56 -16.25 8.81
CA GLY A 295 0.55 -14.79 8.71
C GLY A 295 0.60 -14.13 10.08
N GLN A 296 1.51 -13.17 10.27
CA GLN A 296 1.71 -12.45 11.51
C GLN A 296 2.02 -10.97 11.27
N ILE A 297 1.48 -10.12 12.14
CA ILE A 297 1.89 -8.74 12.35
C ILE A 297 2.39 -8.61 13.80
N THR A 298 3.54 -7.99 13.99
CA THR A 298 4.07 -7.59 15.31
C THR A 298 4.18 -6.08 15.35
N ILE A 299 3.64 -5.45 16.39
CA ILE A 299 3.71 -4.00 16.61
C ILE A 299 4.36 -3.75 17.97
N GLU A 300 5.34 -2.86 18.02
CA GLU A 300 5.89 -2.31 19.25
C GLU A 300 5.17 -0.99 19.60
N HIS A 301 4.89 -0.80 20.88
CA HIS A 301 4.12 0.30 21.43
C HIS A 301 4.81 0.89 22.66
N THR A 302 4.45 2.14 22.99
CA THR A 302 4.65 2.71 24.33
C THR A 302 3.26 2.89 24.95
N ILE A 303 2.99 2.17 26.04
CA ILE A 303 1.69 2.12 26.72
C ILE A 303 1.92 2.30 28.22
N GLY A 304 1.35 3.35 28.80
CA GLY A 304 1.58 3.70 30.20
C GLY A 304 3.03 4.07 30.50
N GLY A 305 3.78 4.56 29.52
CA GLY A 305 5.23 4.82 29.62
C GLY A 305 6.09 3.56 29.54
N GLU A 306 5.50 2.38 29.32
CA GLU A 306 6.21 1.11 29.22
C GLU A 306 6.23 0.60 27.79
N LYS A 307 7.33 -0.07 27.41
CA LYS A 307 7.43 -0.75 26.13
C LYS A 307 6.57 -2.01 26.12
N VAL A 308 5.70 -2.16 25.14
CA VAL A 308 4.81 -3.32 24.98
C VAL A 308 4.78 -3.72 23.51
N ALA A 309 4.86 -5.02 23.21
CA ALA A 309 4.58 -5.51 21.86
C ALA A 309 3.27 -6.30 21.79
N THR A 310 2.59 -6.20 20.67
CA THR A 310 1.44 -7.03 20.33
C THR A 310 1.72 -7.88 19.09
N LYS A 311 1.16 -9.09 19.04
CA LYS A 311 1.21 -9.97 17.87
C LYS A 311 -0.20 -10.39 17.47
N TYR A 312 -0.47 -10.32 16.18
CA TYR A 312 -1.73 -10.71 15.53
C TYR A 312 -1.39 -11.83 14.55
N ILE A 313 -1.99 -13.01 14.71
CA ILE A 313 -1.54 -14.24 14.04
C ILE A 313 -2.72 -14.93 13.33
N HIS A 314 -2.41 -15.74 12.30
CA HIS A 314 -3.28 -16.56 11.44
C HIS A 314 -3.91 -15.85 10.24
N MET A 315 -3.50 -14.62 9.94
CA MET A 315 -3.93 -13.91 8.72
C MET A 315 -3.50 -14.68 7.47
N TRP A 316 -4.29 -14.60 6.39
CA TRP A 316 -3.79 -15.00 5.07
C TRP A 316 -2.73 -14.00 4.59
N ALA A 317 -1.85 -14.41 3.67
CA ALA A 317 -0.85 -13.50 3.10
C ALA A 317 -1.50 -12.25 2.46
N HIS A 318 -2.67 -12.41 1.84
CA HIS A 318 -3.43 -11.31 1.23
C HIS A 318 -4.22 -10.47 2.25
N GLY A 319 -4.36 -10.95 3.48
CA GLY A 319 -5.05 -10.25 4.58
C GLY A 319 -4.10 -9.45 5.47
N ILE A 320 -2.87 -9.16 5.02
CA ILE A 320 -1.89 -8.33 5.75
C ILE A 320 -1.84 -6.96 5.05
N HIS A 321 -2.29 -5.91 5.73
CA HIS A 321 -2.47 -4.56 5.15
C HIS A 321 -1.38 -3.56 5.54
N VAL A 322 -0.42 -4.00 6.34
CA VAL A 322 0.73 -3.18 6.79
C VAL A 322 2.05 -3.90 6.52
N THR A 323 3.13 -3.15 6.57
CA THR A 323 4.48 -3.64 6.33
C THR A 323 5.42 -3.25 7.46
N THR A 324 6.49 -4.04 7.67
CA THR A 324 7.52 -3.72 8.67
C THR A 324 8.05 -2.31 8.47
N GLY A 325 8.05 -1.51 9.53
CA GLY A 325 8.46 -0.11 9.55
C GLY A 325 7.30 0.89 9.54
N ASP A 326 6.07 0.46 9.24
CA ASP A 326 4.91 1.35 9.25
C ASP A 326 4.61 1.83 10.68
N ARG A 327 4.30 3.12 10.81
CA ARG A 327 3.68 3.66 12.03
C ARG A 327 2.17 3.47 11.91
N VAL A 328 1.57 2.94 12.96
CA VAL A 328 0.12 2.72 13.04
C VAL A 328 -0.47 3.52 14.17
N THR A 329 -1.76 3.83 14.05
CA THR A 329 -2.54 4.46 15.11
C THR A 329 -3.51 3.45 15.74
N ALA A 330 -3.85 3.64 17.01
CA ALA A 330 -4.81 2.80 17.71
C ALA A 330 -6.15 2.75 16.93
N GLY A 331 -6.63 1.55 16.62
CA GLY A 331 -7.84 1.33 15.81
C GLY A 331 -7.63 1.35 14.29
N GLN A 332 -6.40 1.53 13.81
CA GLN A 332 -6.10 1.40 12.38
C GLN A 332 -6.30 -0.04 11.92
N HIS A 333 -6.96 -0.24 10.78
CA HIS A 333 -7.11 -1.56 10.15
C HIS A 333 -5.75 -2.01 9.61
N ILE A 334 -5.23 -3.12 10.14
CA ILE A 334 -3.88 -3.63 9.86
C ILE A 334 -3.86 -4.99 9.16
N GLY A 335 -4.95 -5.73 9.21
CA GLY A 335 -5.09 -7.02 8.54
C GLY A 335 -6.50 -7.58 8.67
N ASP A 336 -6.71 -8.80 8.19
CA ASP A 336 -7.99 -9.50 8.23
C ASP A 336 -7.84 -10.89 8.86
N VAL A 337 -8.82 -11.30 9.66
CA VAL A 337 -8.90 -12.64 10.24
C VAL A 337 -8.80 -13.69 9.14
N GLY A 338 -7.91 -14.66 9.34
CA GLY A 338 -7.72 -15.79 8.44
C GLY A 338 -7.64 -17.09 9.22
N SER A 339 -7.16 -18.13 8.53
CA SER A 339 -6.91 -19.45 9.13
C SER A 339 -5.61 -20.08 8.63
N SER A 340 -4.59 -19.24 8.35
CA SER A 340 -3.28 -19.72 7.93
C SER A 340 -2.52 -20.35 9.11
N GLY A 341 -1.42 -21.06 8.84
CA GLY A 341 -0.63 -21.65 9.92
C GLY A 341 -1.24 -22.92 10.52
N HIS A 342 -0.85 -23.18 11.76
CA HIS A 342 -1.48 -24.21 12.60
C HIS A 342 -2.75 -23.66 13.24
N SER A 343 -3.83 -23.60 12.46
CA SER A 343 -5.15 -23.15 12.89
C SER A 343 -6.22 -24.21 12.60
N THR A 344 -7.17 -24.39 13.51
CA THR A 344 -8.32 -25.30 13.34
C THR A 344 -9.53 -24.64 12.68
N GLY A 345 -9.50 -23.32 12.50
CA GLY A 345 -10.53 -22.53 11.84
C GLY A 345 -10.30 -21.01 11.99
N PRO A 346 -11.06 -20.15 11.30
CA PRO A 346 -10.82 -18.71 11.33
C PRO A 346 -10.89 -18.09 12.74
N HIS A 347 -9.80 -17.45 13.17
CA HIS A 347 -9.69 -16.76 14.45
C HIS A 347 -8.50 -15.78 14.46
N LEU A 348 -8.52 -14.85 15.41
CA LEU A 348 -7.34 -14.07 15.79
C LEU A 348 -6.67 -14.74 17.00
N HIS A 349 -5.44 -15.22 16.82
CA HIS A 349 -4.53 -15.51 17.94
C HIS A 349 -3.78 -14.23 18.28
N PHE A 350 -4.05 -13.68 19.46
CA PHE A 350 -3.51 -12.40 19.92
C PHE A 350 -2.53 -12.58 21.09
N GLN A 351 -1.36 -11.97 21.03
CA GLN A 351 -0.37 -11.99 22.11
C GLN A 351 -0.02 -10.58 22.57
N VAL A 352 0.17 -10.43 23.88
CA VAL A 352 0.69 -9.21 24.51
C VAL A 352 2.02 -9.54 25.20
N HIS A 353 3.04 -8.75 24.92
CA HIS A 353 4.40 -8.93 25.45
C HIS A 353 4.87 -7.64 26.16
N PRO A 354 4.64 -7.49 27.48
CA PRO A 354 5.23 -6.42 28.27
C PRO A 354 6.76 -6.52 28.25
N GLY A 355 7.45 -5.43 27.88
CA GLY A 355 8.89 -5.41 27.66
C GLY A 355 9.32 -5.56 26.19
N GLY A 356 8.37 -5.73 25.27
CA GLY A 356 8.60 -5.75 23.83
C GLY A 356 8.59 -7.15 23.19
N ALA A 357 8.84 -7.24 21.88
CA ALA A 357 8.51 -8.42 21.06
C ALA A 357 9.20 -9.74 21.46
N ASN A 358 10.32 -9.63 22.18
CA ASN A 358 11.13 -10.76 22.67
C ASN A 358 10.86 -11.11 24.14
N ALA A 359 10.03 -10.33 24.84
CA ALA A 359 9.64 -10.62 26.21
C ALA A 359 8.61 -11.76 26.26
N PRO A 360 8.43 -12.44 27.41
CA PRO A 360 7.37 -13.43 27.57
C PRO A 360 5.98 -12.85 27.31
N ALA A 361 5.10 -13.65 26.71
CA ALA A 361 3.70 -13.27 26.57
C ALA A 361 3.00 -13.35 27.94
N VAL A 362 2.02 -12.48 28.14
CA VAL A 362 1.07 -12.52 29.27
C VAL A 362 -0.33 -12.81 28.76
N ASP A 363 -1.23 -13.17 29.68
CA ASP A 363 -2.65 -13.32 29.36
C ASP A 363 -3.23 -11.97 28.91
N ALA A 364 -3.74 -11.93 27.66
CA ALA A 364 -4.25 -10.71 27.06
C ALA A 364 -5.56 -10.26 27.70
N GLU A 365 -6.43 -11.18 28.16
CA GLU A 365 -7.75 -10.82 28.67
C GLU A 365 -7.69 -9.93 29.93
N PRO A 366 -7.01 -10.33 31.04
CA PRO A 366 -6.87 -9.47 32.20
C PRO A 366 -6.03 -8.22 31.90
N TRP A 367 -5.00 -8.33 31.04
CA TRP A 367 -4.15 -7.19 30.69
C TRP A 367 -4.94 -6.08 29.99
N LEU A 368 -5.83 -6.45 29.05
CA LEU A 368 -6.72 -5.53 28.34
C LEU A 368 -7.82 -4.99 29.26
N ALA A 369 -8.43 -5.85 30.10
CA ALA A 369 -9.51 -5.45 31.00
C ALA A 369 -9.07 -4.38 32.03
N GLU A 370 -7.85 -4.49 32.55
CA GLU A 370 -7.29 -3.51 33.49
C GLU A 370 -7.02 -2.13 32.87
N ARG A 371 -6.93 -2.05 31.54
CA ARG A 371 -6.50 -0.85 30.80
C ARG A 371 -7.62 -0.15 30.04
N GLY A 372 -8.88 -0.53 30.30
CA GLY A 372 -10.05 0.18 29.80
C GLY A 372 -10.15 0.23 28.27
N VAL A 373 -9.80 -0.87 27.60
CA VAL A 373 -9.79 -0.98 26.14
C VAL A 373 -11.19 -0.73 25.57
N GLU A 374 -11.29 0.15 24.58
CA GLU A 374 -12.55 0.52 23.93
C GLU A 374 -12.88 -0.47 22.79
N GLY A 375 -14.14 -0.91 22.70
CA GLY A 375 -14.63 -1.60 21.52
C GLY A 375 -14.77 -0.65 20.33
N ILE A 376 -14.52 -1.15 19.13
CA ILE A 376 -14.70 -0.39 17.88
C ILE A 376 -15.73 -1.08 16.99
N ASP A 377 -16.57 -0.34 16.30
CA ASP A 377 -17.50 -0.92 15.33
C ASP A 377 -16.77 -1.28 14.02
N ALA A 378 -17.28 -2.26 13.29
CA ALA A 378 -16.73 -2.58 11.97
C ALA A 378 -16.86 -1.36 11.03
N PRO A 379 -15.91 -1.13 10.11
CA PRO A 379 -16.09 -0.15 9.05
C PRO A 379 -17.31 -0.58 8.25
N VAL A 380 -18.33 0.28 8.15
CA VAL A 380 -19.56 -0.05 7.43
C VAL A 380 -19.23 -0.18 5.94
N GLY A 381 -19.07 -1.42 5.47
CA GLY A 381 -18.93 -1.75 4.05
C GLY A 381 -20.26 -1.52 3.33
N GLY A 382 -20.55 -0.27 2.97
CA GLY A 382 -21.74 0.12 2.23
C GLY A 382 -21.59 -0.05 0.72
N GLY A 383 -21.69 -1.27 0.21
CA GLY A 383 -22.16 -1.50 -1.16
C GLY A 383 -23.70 -1.42 -1.17
N PRO A 384 -24.34 -0.76 -2.16
CA PRO A 384 -25.80 -0.64 -2.19
C PRO A 384 -26.41 -2.01 -2.49
N GLY A 385 -26.87 -2.68 -1.43
CA GLY A 385 -27.69 -3.88 -1.54
C GLY A 385 -29.02 -3.56 -2.21
N CYS A 386 -29.22 -4.08 -3.42
CA CYS A 386 -30.52 -4.19 -4.01
C CYS A 386 -31.42 -5.04 -3.10
N THR A 387 -32.58 -4.50 -2.72
CA THR A 387 -33.70 -5.30 -2.24
C THR A 387 -34.93 -4.99 -3.09
N SER A 388 -35.67 -6.08 -3.30
CA SER A 388 -36.76 -6.39 -4.25
C SER A 388 -37.83 -5.34 -4.50
#